data_AF-A0A6J6DPW4-F1
#
_entry.id   AF-A0A6J6DPW4-F1
#
_cell.length_a   1.000
_cell.length_b   1.000
_cell.length_c   1.000
_cell.angle_alpha   90.00
_cell.angle_beta   90.00
_cell.angle_gamma   90.00
#
_symmetry.space_group_name_H-M   'P 1'
#
loop_
_entity.id
_entity.type
_entity.pdbx_description
1 polymer ?
#
loop_
_entity_poly.entity_id
_entity_poly.type
_entity_poly.pdbx_seq_one_letter_code
_entity_poly.pdbx_strand_id
1 'polypeptide(L)'
;MRQFLSPRYWATLFALFVLVLTLYLALGRSGPSETVAGLDVRRIDLIAGTSTVRSDTVWSVVNGRAVGDATAVLDDGRVLAIADGTSGVSTCLFPEALNACVMLADTLGDGIVWFALVPAPEGDSRELELPAIDELLDGVTHARLVNGWEVPLLDKVKRRCDEETPSLTSFVQRFAGAHRTIVDLDRAQVSAVVCDE
;
A
#
# COMPACT_ATOMS: atom_id res chain seq x y z
N MET A 1 58.08 -21.76 -13.48
CA MET A 1 56.86 -21.35 -14.24
C MET A 1 56.43 -22.45 -15.22
N ARG A 2 55.93 -23.60 -14.75
CA ARG A 2 55.41 -24.69 -15.61
C ARG A 2 54.05 -25.25 -15.17
N GLN A 3 53.39 -24.62 -14.19
CA GLN A 3 52.05 -25.03 -13.74
C GLN A 3 50.91 -24.42 -14.59
N PHE A 4 51.18 -23.41 -15.42
CA PHE A 4 50.18 -22.78 -16.30
C PHE A 4 49.86 -23.57 -17.58
N LEU A 5 50.56 -24.69 -17.84
CA LEU A 5 50.38 -25.51 -19.04
C LEU A 5 49.85 -26.93 -18.73
N SER A 6 49.27 -27.16 -17.55
CA SER A 6 48.59 -28.43 -17.32
C SER A 6 47.23 -28.41 -18.03
N PRO A 7 46.91 -29.40 -18.89
CA PRO A 7 45.63 -29.44 -19.61
C PRO A 7 44.43 -29.52 -18.66
N ARG A 8 44.64 -30.03 -17.43
CA ARG A 8 43.63 -30.08 -16.37
C ARG A 8 43.24 -28.70 -15.85
N TYR A 9 44.19 -27.77 -15.76
CA TYR A 9 43.91 -26.38 -15.33
C TYR A 9 43.03 -25.64 -16.34
N TRP A 10 43.29 -25.83 -17.63
CA TRP A 10 42.47 -25.27 -18.70
C TRP A 10 41.06 -25.88 -18.75
N ALA A 11 40.94 -27.18 -18.49
CA ALA A 11 39.63 -27.84 -18.38
C ALA A 11 38.79 -27.26 -17.22
N THR A 12 39.40 -26.98 -16.06
CA THR A 12 38.69 -26.38 -14.93
C THR A 12 38.27 -24.94 -15.19
N LEU A 13 39.11 -24.14 -15.85
CA LEU A 13 38.79 -22.77 -16.23
C LEU A 13 37.64 -22.71 -17.25
N PHE A 14 37.66 -23.61 -18.23
CA PHE A 14 36.58 -23.71 -19.20
C PHE A 14 35.26 -24.13 -18.53
N ALA A 15 35.30 -25.11 -17.63
CA ALA A 15 34.10 -25.53 -16.88
C ALA A 15 33.52 -24.38 -16.02
N LEU A 16 34.37 -23.60 -15.35
CA LEU A 16 33.96 -22.40 -14.61
C LEU A 16 33.35 -21.34 -15.52
N PHE A 17 33.98 -21.07 -16.66
CA PHE A 17 33.47 -20.10 -17.63
C PHE A 17 32.11 -20.51 -18.18
N VAL A 18 31.94 -21.79 -18.54
CA VAL A 18 30.66 -22.34 -19.00
C VAL A 18 29.61 -22.21 -17.90
N LEU A 19 29.93 -22.57 -16.65
CA LEU A 19 29.01 -22.44 -15.52
C LEU A 19 28.52 -21.00 -15.34
N VAL A 20 29.44 -20.04 -15.32
CA VAL A 20 29.14 -18.60 -15.21
C VAL A 20 28.30 -18.12 -16.39
N LEU A 21 28.62 -18.55 -17.62
CA LEU A 21 27.87 -18.20 -18.82
C LEU A 21 26.45 -18.79 -18.78
N THR A 22 26.27 -20.04 -18.35
CA THR A 22 24.95 -20.64 -18.16
C THR A 22 24.15 -19.92 -17.09
N LEU A 23 24.78 -19.50 -15.98
CA LEU A 23 24.11 -18.73 -14.94
C LEU A 23 23.68 -17.36 -15.47
N TYR A 24 24.55 -16.68 -16.21
CA TYR A 24 24.28 -15.40 -16.84
C TYR A 24 23.15 -15.49 -17.88
N LEU A 25 23.12 -16.56 -18.69
CA LEU A 25 22.04 -16.80 -19.65
C LEU A 25 20.73 -17.22 -18.97
N ALA A 26 20.77 -17.87 -17.81
CA ALA A 26 19.57 -18.18 -17.03
C ALA A 26 19.00 -16.92 -16.34
N LEU A 27 19.86 -16.06 -15.79
CA LEU A 27 19.50 -14.82 -15.12
C LEU A 27 19.10 -13.72 -16.12
N GLY A 28 19.77 -13.63 -17.28
CA GLY A 28 19.50 -12.63 -18.32
C GLY A 28 18.26 -12.93 -19.17
N ARG A 29 17.53 -14.03 -18.88
CA ARG A 29 16.31 -14.43 -19.60
C ARG A 29 15.03 -14.21 -18.80
N SER A 30 15.09 -13.48 -17.68
CA SER A 30 13.89 -12.81 -17.19
C SER A 30 13.53 -11.71 -18.18
N GLY A 31 12.79 -12.09 -19.24
CA GLY A 31 12.01 -11.12 -19.99
C GLY A 31 11.11 -10.36 -19.02
N PRO A 32 10.64 -9.15 -19.38
CA PRO A 32 9.61 -8.50 -18.59
C PRO A 32 8.46 -9.49 -18.52
N SER A 33 8.22 -10.05 -17.33
CA SER A 33 6.94 -10.66 -17.05
C SER A 33 5.96 -9.53 -17.34
N GLU A 34 5.21 -9.66 -18.44
CA GLU A 34 3.97 -8.94 -18.61
C GLU A 34 3.09 -9.39 -17.45
N THR A 35 3.28 -8.73 -16.31
CA THR A 35 2.27 -8.67 -15.28
C THR A 35 1.08 -8.04 -15.99
N VAL A 36 0.11 -8.88 -16.34
CA VAL A 36 -1.27 -8.47 -16.47
C VAL A 36 -1.48 -7.43 -15.38
N ALA A 37 -1.84 -6.20 -15.75
CA ALA A 37 -2.10 -5.13 -14.81
C ALA A 37 -3.35 -5.50 -13.99
N GLY A 38 -3.19 -6.46 -13.09
CA GLY A 38 -4.04 -6.61 -11.92
C GLY A 38 -3.79 -5.38 -11.07
N LEU A 39 -4.86 -4.85 -10.48
CA LEU A 39 -4.76 -3.85 -9.42
C LEU A 39 -3.67 -4.32 -8.45
N ASP A 40 -2.63 -3.51 -8.29
CA ASP A 40 -1.50 -3.85 -7.42
C ASP A 40 -2.01 -3.87 -5.99
N VAL A 41 -2.20 -5.06 -5.43
CA VAL A 41 -2.84 -5.26 -4.14
C VAL A 41 -1.92 -4.73 -3.04
N ARG A 42 -2.47 -3.90 -2.15
CA ARG A 42 -1.72 -3.27 -1.04
C ARG A 42 -2.37 -3.62 0.28
N ARG A 43 -1.63 -4.28 1.16
CA ARG A 43 -2.10 -4.55 2.53
C ARG A 43 -1.80 -3.33 3.38
N ILE A 44 -2.85 -2.68 3.87
CA ILE A 44 -2.72 -1.48 4.68
C ILE A 44 -2.65 -1.88 6.14
N ASP A 45 -1.46 -1.76 6.72
CA ASP A 45 -1.19 -2.10 8.12
C ASP A 45 -1.23 -0.85 9.03
N LEU A 46 -1.10 0.34 8.44
CA LEU A 46 -1.20 1.62 9.13
C LEU A 46 -2.30 2.48 8.51
N ILE A 47 -3.21 2.96 9.34
CA ILE A 47 -4.13 4.06 8.99
C ILE A 47 -4.10 5.06 10.14
N ALA A 48 -3.65 6.29 9.88
CA ALA A 48 -3.51 7.31 10.90
C ALA A 48 -3.61 8.71 10.33
N GLY A 49 -4.29 9.62 11.06
CA GLY A 49 -4.22 11.04 10.76
C GLY A 49 -2.79 11.55 10.88
N THR A 50 -2.41 12.43 9.95
CA THR A 50 -1.11 13.10 10.00
C THR A 50 -1.28 14.49 10.58
N SER A 51 -0.53 14.80 11.63
CA SER A 51 -0.44 16.16 12.13
C SER A 51 0.25 17.08 11.14
N THR A 52 1.29 16.61 10.44
CA THR A 52 1.97 17.34 9.36
C THR A 52 2.98 16.42 8.66
N VAL A 53 3.21 16.64 7.37
CA VAL A 53 4.36 16.08 6.64
C VAL A 53 5.44 17.15 6.51
N ARG A 54 6.66 16.83 6.92
CA ARG A 54 7.80 17.74 6.91
C ARG A 54 8.90 17.23 5.99
N SER A 55 9.57 18.14 5.30
CA SER A 55 10.81 17.83 4.58
C SER A 55 11.78 18.99 4.74
N ASP A 56 13.07 18.68 4.82
CA ASP A 56 14.14 19.68 4.75
C ASP A 56 14.43 20.12 3.29
N THR A 57 13.83 19.42 2.32
CA THR A 57 13.98 19.65 0.88
C THR A 57 12.62 19.76 0.20
N VAL A 58 12.60 19.96 -1.13
CA VAL A 58 11.35 19.90 -1.88
C VAL A 58 10.86 18.45 -1.91
N TRP A 59 9.68 18.21 -1.35
CA TRP A 59 9.05 16.91 -1.32
C TRP A 59 7.75 16.89 -2.12
N SER A 60 7.50 15.81 -2.84
CA SER A 60 6.23 15.59 -3.56
C SER A 60 6.02 14.12 -3.92
N VAL A 61 4.81 13.75 -4.33
CA VAL A 61 4.53 12.44 -4.92
C VAL A 61 4.29 12.60 -6.41
N VAL A 62 5.15 12.00 -7.23
CA VAL A 62 5.13 12.10 -8.69
C VAL A 62 5.22 10.70 -9.30
N ASN A 63 4.34 10.39 -10.25
CA ASN A 63 4.31 9.10 -10.95
C ASN A 63 4.28 7.88 -10.00
N GLY A 64 3.54 7.98 -8.89
CA GLY A 64 3.38 6.88 -7.94
C GLY A 64 4.57 6.66 -6.99
N ARG A 65 5.46 7.66 -6.84
CA ARG A 65 6.61 7.61 -5.92
C ARG A 65 6.85 8.95 -5.22
N ALA A 66 7.35 8.88 -4.00
CA ALA A 66 7.91 10.03 -3.31
C ALA A 66 9.18 10.53 -4.03
N VAL A 67 9.30 11.84 -4.15
CA VAL A 67 10.50 12.54 -4.61
C VAL A 67 10.96 13.43 -3.47
N GLY A 68 12.18 13.19 -2.99
CA GLY A 68 12.74 13.77 -1.77
C GLY A 68 12.41 12.94 -0.52
N ASP A 69 13.20 13.15 0.53
CA ASP A 69 12.94 12.57 1.85
C ASP A 69 11.93 13.44 2.59
N ALA A 70 10.99 12.82 3.29
CA ALA A 70 10.07 13.50 4.19
C ALA A 70 9.85 12.69 5.47
N THR A 71 9.23 13.34 6.42
CA THR A 71 8.85 12.79 7.70
C THR A 71 7.38 13.10 7.95
N ALA A 72 6.55 12.07 8.04
CA ALA A 72 5.18 12.21 8.48
C ALA A 72 5.11 12.15 10.00
N VAL A 73 4.58 13.19 10.62
CA VAL A 73 4.24 13.22 12.03
C VAL A 73 2.77 12.86 12.16
N LEU A 74 2.47 11.77 12.86
CA LEU A 74 1.11 11.30 13.08
C LEU A 74 0.46 12.00 14.28
N ASP A 75 -0.88 11.97 14.34
CA ASP A 75 -1.66 12.59 15.43
C ASP A 75 -1.33 12.02 16.83
N ASP A 76 -0.87 10.78 16.89
CA ASP A 76 -0.45 10.11 18.12
C ASP A 76 1.02 10.42 18.51
N GLY A 77 1.69 11.28 17.73
CA GLY A 77 3.08 11.69 17.95
C GLY A 77 4.12 10.73 17.39
N ARG A 78 3.72 9.60 16.77
CA ARG A 78 4.67 8.77 16.01
C ARG A 78 5.21 9.53 14.81
N VAL A 79 6.44 9.19 14.45
CA VAL A 79 7.19 9.85 13.39
C VAL A 79 7.66 8.79 12.41
N LEU A 80 7.24 8.90 11.16
CA LEU A 80 7.55 7.95 10.11
C LEU A 80 8.36 8.61 9.01
N ALA A 81 9.47 7.98 8.63
CA ALA A 81 10.28 8.42 7.51
C ALA A 81 9.67 7.94 6.18
N ILE A 82 9.49 8.87 5.24
CA ILE A 82 9.17 8.59 3.84
C ILE A 82 10.46 8.84 3.07
N ALA A 83 11.18 7.77 2.73
CA ALA A 83 12.41 7.90 1.96
C ALA A 83 12.14 8.28 0.51
N ASP A 84 13.08 8.97 -0.14
CA ASP A 84 13.05 9.21 -1.58
C ASP A 84 12.84 7.90 -2.37
N GLY A 85 11.98 7.95 -3.38
CA GLY A 85 11.65 6.81 -4.23
C GLY A 85 10.64 5.81 -3.64
N THR A 86 10.21 5.98 -2.38
CA THR A 86 9.15 5.15 -1.75
C THR A 86 7.89 5.19 -2.61
N SER A 87 7.32 4.03 -2.92
CA SER A 87 6.11 3.97 -3.74
C SER A 87 4.91 4.53 -2.97
N GLY A 88 4.07 5.31 -3.65
CA GLY A 88 2.89 5.85 -3.02
C GLY A 88 2.07 6.78 -3.89
N VAL A 89 0.90 7.16 -3.40
CA VAL A 89 -0.01 8.09 -4.06
C VAL A 89 -0.39 9.21 -3.10
N SER A 90 -0.66 10.40 -3.62
CA SER A 90 -1.20 11.49 -2.80
C SER A 90 -2.37 12.12 -3.51
N THR A 91 -3.54 12.09 -2.89
CA THR A 91 -4.70 12.90 -3.25
C THR A 91 -4.88 14.07 -2.27
N CYS A 92 -4.13 14.09 -1.17
CA CYS A 92 -4.05 15.23 -0.28
C CYS A 92 -3.26 16.37 -0.93
N LEU A 93 -3.88 17.57 -1.00
CA LEU A 93 -3.32 18.72 -1.70
C LEU A 93 -2.25 19.48 -0.89
N PHE A 94 -2.36 19.46 0.44
CA PHE A 94 -1.51 20.26 1.33
C PHE A 94 -0.96 19.41 2.50
N PRO A 95 -0.03 18.48 2.24
CA PRO A 95 0.45 17.53 3.24
C PRO A 95 1.27 18.17 4.38
N GLU A 96 1.90 19.30 4.12
CA GLU A 96 2.55 20.12 5.14
C GLU A 96 1.58 20.88 6.07
N ALA A 97 0.31 21.08 5.67
CA ALA A 97 -0.68 21.75 6.49
C ALA A 97 -1.09 20.88 7.70
N LEU A 98 -1.45 21.55 8.80
CA LEU A 98 -1.77 20.85 10.05
C LEU A 98 -3.06 20.03 9.91
N ASN A 99 -2.99 18.76 10.31
CA ASN A 99 -4.13 17.81 10.32
C ASN A 99 -4.85 17.69 8.98
N ALA A 100 -4.16 17.94 7.87
CA ALA A 100 -4.79 18.05 6.55
C ALA A 100 -4.96 16.70 5.85
N CYS A 101 -4.24 15.67 6.27
CA CYS A 101 -4.23 14.37 5.60
C CYS A 101 -4.38 13.20 6.58
N VAL A 102 -4.76 12.06 6.01
CA VAL A 102 -4.63 10.73 6.61
C VAL A 102 -3.60 9.95 5.80
N MET A 103 -2.69 9.30 6.51
CA MET A 103 -1.74 8.35 5.95
C MET A 103 -2.31 6.94 6.04
N LEU A 104 -2.36 6.27 4.90
CA LEU A 104 -2.53 4.82 4.80
C LEU A 104 -1.19 4.24 4.34
N ALA A 105 -0.67 3.22 5.00
CA ALA A 105 0.60 2.62 4.59
C ALA A 105 0.61 1.10 4.74
N ASP A 106 1.29 0.47 3.78
CA ASP A 106 1.82 -0.87 3.86
C ASP A 106 3.19 -0.75 4.54
N THR A 107 3.34 -1.38 5.71
CA THR A 107 4.52 -1.21 6.54
C THR A 107 5.20 -2.54 6.83
N LEU A 108 6.52 -2.55 6.73
CA LEU A 108 7.34 -3.68 7.14
C LEU A 108 8.15 -3.29 8.37
N GLY A 109 7.66 -3.67 9.55
CA GLY A 109 8.17 -3.16 10.82
C GLY A 109 7.92 -1.65 10.92
N ASP A 110 8.98 -0.88 11.12
CA ASP A 110 8.89 0.59 11.22
C ASP A 110 9.05 1.30 9.85
N GLY A 111 9.26 0.54 8.76
CA GLY A 111 9.48 1.09 7.43
C GLY A 111 8.23 1.12 6.57
N ILE A 112 8.06 2.18 5.78
CA ILE A 112 6.98 2.30 4.79
C ILE A 112 7.43 1.62 3.49
N VAL A 113 6.69 0.59 3.06
CA VAL A 113 6.90 -0.07 1.75
C VAL A 113 6.09 0.65 0.68
N TRP A 114 4.86 1.03 1.02
CA TRP A 114 3.98 1.80 0.16
C TRP A 114 3.07 2.71 1.01
N PHE A 115 2.68 3.87 0.48
CA PHE A 115 1.75 4.77 1.18
C PHE A 115 0.72 5.45 0.28
N ALA A 116 -0.38 5.89 0.90
CA ALA A 116 -1.29 6.88 0.37
C ALA A 116 -1.46 8.03 1.36
N LEU A 117 -1.42 9.26 0.86
CA LEU A 117 -1.92 10.44 1.57
C LEU A 117 -3.25 10.84 0.97
N VAL A 118 -4.30 10.75 1.77
CA VAL A 118 -5.65 11.17 1.40
C VAL A 118 -6.05 12.39 2.23
N PRO A 119 -6.95 13.25 1.74
CA PRO A 119 -7.48 14.36 2.55
C PRO A 119 -8.05 13.84 3.87
N ALA A 120 -7.79 14.56 4.95
CA ALA A 120 -8.48 14.35 6.21
C ALA A 120 -9.98 14.64 6.03
N PRO A 121 -10.86 13.94 6.78
CA PRO A 121 -12.28 14.23 6.76
C PRO A 121 -12.56 15.67 7.23
N GLU A 122 -13.68 16.23 6.77
CA GLU A 122 -14.03 17.62 7.09
C GLU A 122 -14.40 17.81 8.56
N GLY A 123 -14.01 18.95 9.13
CA GLY A 123 -14.30 19.32 10.51
C GLY A 123 -13.61 18.42 11.53
N ASP A 124 -14.30 18.10 12.63
CA ASP A 124 -13.77 17.25 13.72
C ASP A 124 -14.13 15.77 13.53
N SER A 125 -14.52 15.35 12.32
CA SER A 125 -14.89 13.96 12.05
C SER A 125 -13.67 13.04 12.15
N ARG A 126 -13.89 11.81 12.65
CA ARG A 126 -12.89 10.72 12.66
C ARG A 126 -13.26 9.61 11.69
N GLU A 127 -14.15 9.91 10.75
CA GLU A 127 -14.65 8.98 9.75
C GLU A 127 -14.05 9.30 8.39
N LEU A 128 -13.09 8.50 7.96
CA LEU A 128 -12.49 8.60 6.63
C LEU A 128 -13.31 7.81 5.62
N GLU A 129 -13.74 8.47 4.55
CA GLU A 129 -14.37 7.82 3.41
C GLU A 129 -13.33 7.22 2.47
N LEU A 130 -13.51 5.95 2.14
CA LEU A 130 -12.72 5.19 1.18
C LEU A 130 -13.64 4.55 0.13
N PRO A 131 -13.06 4.09 -1.01
CA PRO A 131 -13.84 3.41 -2.04
C PRO A 131 -14.59 2.17 -1.54
N ALA A 132 -15.56 1.72 -2.34
CA ALA A 132 -16.36 0.53 -2.08
C ALA A 132 -15.51 -0.72 -1.79
N ILE A 133 -16.07 -1.64 -1.00
CA ILE A 133 -15.54 -2.98 -0.83
C ILE A 133 -15.81 -3.77 -2.12
N ASP A 134 -14.76 -4.38 -2.67
CA ASP A 134 -14.80 -5.34 -3.76
C ASP A 134 -14.95 -6.78 -3.23
N GLU A 135 -14.10 -7.16 -2.27
CA GLU A 135 -14.07 -8.52 -1.73
C GLU A 135 -13.86 -8.51 -0.21
N LEU A 136 -14.52 -9.43 0.51
CA LEU A 136 -14.25 -9.69 1.93
C LEU A 136 -13.25 -10.84 2.05
N LEU A 137 -12.18 -10.62 2.81
CA LEU A 137 -11.04 -11.52 2.94
C LEU A 137 -10.93 -12.08 4.36
N ASP A 138 -10.11 -13.12 4.53
CA ASP A 138 -9.67 -13.65 5.83
C ASP A 138 -10.81 -13.89 6.82
N GLY A 139 -11.92 -14.47 6.36
CA GLY A 139 -13.08 -14.74 7.21
C GLY A 139 -13.80 -13.48 7.70
N VAL A 140 -13.82 -12.41 6.89
CA VAL A 140 -14.46 -11.10 7.19
C VAL A 140 -13.69 -10.30 8.25
N THR A 141 -12.36 -10.44 8.27
CA THR A 141 -11.47 -9.59 9.09
C THR A 141 -10.81 -8.49 8.29
N HIS A 142 -10.73 -8.65 6.96
CA HIS A 142 -10.19 -7.66 6.04
C HIS A 142 -11.15 -7.48 4.86
N ALA A 143 -11.08 -6.32 4.23
CA ALA A 143 -11.80 -6.02 3.01
C ALA A 143 -10.82 -5.51 1.96
N ARG A 144 -10.88 -6.06 0.75
CA ARG A 144 -10.26 -5.47 -0.42
C ARG A 144 -11.22 -4.46 -1.02
N LEU A 145 -10.75 -3.24 -1.21
CA LEU A 145 -11.48 -2.16 -1.84
C LEU A 145 -11.31 -2.21 -3.37
N VAL A 146 -12.18 -1.54 -4.10
CA VAL A 146 -12.16 -1.49 -5.58
C VAL A 146 -10.87 -0.92 -6.18
N ASN A 147 -10.10 -0.17 -5.40
CA ASN A 147 -8.79 0.36 -5.80
C ASN A 147 -7.61 -0.58 -5.45
N GLY A 148 -7.89 -1.79 -4.95
CA GLY A 148 -6.88 -2.81 -4.61
C GLY A 148 -6.31 -2.70 -3.20
N TRP A 149 -6.80 -1.79 -2.36
CA TRP A 149 -6.34 -1.68 -0.97
C TRP A 149 -7.04 -2.70 -0.08
N GLU A 150 -6.27 -3.47 0.69
CA GLU A 150 -6.78 -4.36 1.72
C GLU A 150 -6.71 -3.63 3.07
N VAL A 151 -7.87 -3.41 3.67
CA VAL A 151 -8.03 -2.69 4.94
C VAL A 151 -8.65 -3.58 6.00
N PRO A 152 -8.28 -3.43 7.28
CA PRO A 152 -8.84 -4.23 8.36
C PRO A 152 -10.29 -3.80 8.67
N LEU A 153 -11.13 -4.77 9.02
CA LEU A 153 -12.53 -4.59 9.40
C LEU A 153 -12.69 -4.68 10.91
N LEU A 154 -13.61 -3.89 11.48
CA LEU A 154 -14.12 -4.16 12.82
C LEU A 154 -14.99 -5.42 12.84
N ASP A 155 -15.03 -6.09 14.00
CA ASP A 155 -15.93 -7.22 14.27
C ASP A 155 -17.41 -6.93 13.92
N LYS A 156 -17.80 -5.65 14.04
CA LYS A 156 -19.15 -5.18 13.72
C LYS A 156 -19.08 -3.93 12.85
N VAL A 157 -19.21 -4.13 11.54
CA VAL A 157 -19.37 -3.06 10.56
C VAL A 157 -20.82 -2.61 10.50
N LYS A 158 -21.09 -1.33 10.74
CA LYS A 158 -22.42 -0.73 10.62
C LYS A 158 -22.79 -0.56 9.15
N ARG A 159 -24.05 -0.82 8.81
CA ARG A 159 -24.58 -0.57 7.45
C ARG A 159 -25.51 0.62 7.54
N ARG A 160 -25.15 1.72 6.89
CA ARG A 160 -25.90 2.98 6.90
C ARG A 160 -26.61 3.12 5.57
N CYS A 161 -27.72 2.41 5.44
CA CYS A 161 -28.59 2.39 4.28
C CYS A 161 -30.03 2.23 4.75
N ASP A 162 -30.99 2.69 3.94
CA ASP A 162 -32.41 2.50 4.24
C ASP A 162 -32.83 1.03 4.19
N GLU A 163 -32.16 0.25 3.33
CA GLU A 163 -32.43 -1.17 3.19
C GLU A 163 -31.55 -2.02 4.11
N GLU A 164 -32.19 -2.85 4.91
CA GLU A 164 -31.50 -3.82 5.75
C GLU A 164 -31.05 -5.06 4.97
N THR A 165 -29.89 -5.56 5.32
CA THR A 165 -29.34 -6.83 4.81
C THR A 165 -29.06 -7.78 5.97
N PRO A 166 -29.05 -9.10 5.77
CA PRO A 166 -28.83 -10.05 6.86
C PRO A 166 -27.37 -10.12 7.33
N SER A 167 -26.40 -9.82 6.46
CA SER A 167 -24.97 -9.85 6.78
C SER A 167 -24.17 -8.82 5.97
N LEU A 168 -22.93 -8.55 6.36
CA LEU A 168 -22.01 -7.72 5.56
C LEU A 168 -21.69 -8.36 4.21
N THR A 169 -21.56 -9.69 4.15
CA THR A 169 -21.37 -10.40 2.88
C THR A 169 -22.54 -10.20 1.93
N SER A 170 -23.78 -10.33 2.42
CA SER A 170 -24.97 -10.06 1.62
C SER A 170 -25.07 -8.59 1.19
N PHE A 171 -24.58 -7.67 2.02
CA PHE A 171 -24.47 -6.26 1.67
C PHE A 171 -23.53 -6.03 0.49
N VAL A 172 -22.27 -6.48 0.60
CA VAL A 172 -21.24 -6.27 -0.44
C VAL A 172 -21.68 -6.91 -1.77
N GLN A 173 -22.28 -8.10 -1.74
CA GLN A 173 -22.80 -8.75 -2.94
C GLN A 173 -23.94 -7.97 -3.60
N ARG A 174 -24.78 -7.31 -2.80
CA ARG A 174 -25.94 -6.58 -3.31
C ARG A 174 -25.58 -5.19 -3.84
N PHE A 175 -24.74 -4.46 -3.12
CA PHE A 175 -24.34 -3.08 -3.42
C PHE A 175 -22.94 -3.01 -4.05
N ALA A 176 -22.56 -4.04 -4.82
CA ALA A 176 -21.22 -4.17 -5.38
C ALA A 176 -20.81 -2.90 -6.16
N GLY A 177 -19.77 -2.23 -5.67
CA GLY A 177 -19.26 -0.96 -6.25
C GLY A 177 -20.14 0.28 -6.04
N ALA A 178 -21.34 0.17 -5.48
CA ALA A 178 -22.31 1.26 -5.27
C ALA A 178 -22.48 1.59 -3.78
N HIS A 179 -21.36 1.75 -3.09
CA HIS A 179 -21.30 2.16 -1.69
C HIS A 179 -19.92 2.75 -1.37
N ARG A 180 -19.82 3.47 -0.26
CA ARG A 180 -18.55 3.94 0.32
C ARG A 180 -18.22 3.18 1.59
N THR A 181 -16.92 3.02 1.82
CA THR A 181 -16.39 2.40 3.03
C THR A 181 -15.99 3.49 4.01
N ILE A 182 -16.34 3.34 5.28
CA ILE A 182 -15.99 4.30 6.33
C ILE A 182 -14.98 3.67 7.27
N VAL A 183 -13.81 4.28 7.39
CA VAL A 183 -12.78 3.92 8.36
C VAL A 183 -12.87 4.83 9.57
N ASP A 184 -12.93 4.24 10.76
CA ASP A 184 -12.77 4.94 12.03
C ASP A 184 -11.28 5.14 12.30
N LEU A 185 -10.82 6.40 12.30
CA LEU A 185 -9.42 6.76 12.44
C LEU A 185 -8.85 6.51 13.85
N ASP A 186 -9.69 6.38 14.88
CA ASP A 186 -9.23 6.06 16.23
C ASP A 186 -8.96 4.56 16.39
N ARG A 187 -9.66 3.75 15.60
CA ARG A 187 -9.50 2.29 15.58
C ARG A 187 -8.65 1.79 14.42
N ALA A 188 -8.37 2.66 13.44
CA ALA A 188 -7.68 2.34 12.19
C ALA A 188 -8.35 1.18 11.42
N GLN A 189 -9.69 1.09 11.47
CA GLN A 189 -10.45 -0.04 10.92
C GLN A 189 -11.77 0.42 10.31
N VAL A 190 -12.26 -0.35 9.34
CA VAL A 190 -13.58 -0.12 8.73
C VAL A 190 -14.67 -0.31 9.77
N SER A 191 -15.44 0.75 10.01
CA SER A 191 -16.51 0.81 11.01
C SER A 191 -17.89 0.86 10.41
N ALA A 192 -18.03 1.35 9.18
CA ALA A 192 -19.29 1.37 8.48
C ALA A 192 -19.14 1.24 6.96
N VAL A 193 -20.26 0.92 6.32
CA VAL A 193 -20.48 1.05 4.88
C VAL A 193 -21.72 1.89 4.66
N VAL A 194 -21.68 2.77 3.67
CA VAL A 194 -22.73 3.76 3.36
C VAL A 194 -23.15 3.55 1.91
N CYS A 195 -24.45 3.38 1.66
CA CYS A 195 -24.94 3.30 0.29
C CYS A 195 -24.82 4.66 -0.40
N ASP A 196 -24.50 4.64 -1.68
CA ASP A 196 -24.62 5.84 -2.49
C ASP A 196 -26.12 6.10 -2.75
N GLU A 197 -26.54 7.37 -2.65
CA GLU A 197 -27.93 7.79 -2.89
C GLU A 197 -28.35 7.63 -4.36
#